data_AF-A0A5A7YVS9-F1
#
_entry.id   AF-A0A5A7YVS9-F1
#
_cell.length_a   1.000
_cell.length_b   1.000
_cell.length_c   1.000
_cell.angle_alpha   90.00
_cell.angle_beta   90.00
_cell.angle_gamma   90.00
#
_symmetry.space_group_name_H-M   'P 1'
#
loop_
_entity.id
_entity.type
_entity.pdbx_description
1 polymer ?
#
loop_
_entity_poly.entity_id
_entity_poly.type
_entity_poly.pdbx_seq_one_letter_code
_entity_poly.pdbx_strand_id
1 'polypeptide(L)'
;MPSPPGCTYASSASLATVPSAWLHPRFQGQEPPTFPGRFSHRLLVRLKVAAALMALECRYDAISDADWQRAGVLMALSDATRQSARNELTVKAAAINVSRGRAEGERADVAEQIKSDRVLSRVAENIAKKLTDAEGSMARSDLRSKIAHRDRAHFDDAEALLIETGRLVKSAADSASGSDGHVLSLIGEGSK
;
A
#
# COMPACT_ATOMS: atom_id res chain seq x y z
N MET A 1 23.35 -2.93 7.58
CA MET A 1 22.43 -2.86 8.73
C MET A 1 21.24 -3.75 8.44
N PRO A 2 21.07 -4.88 9.15
CA PRO A 2 19.93 -5.77 8.96
C PRO A 2 18.75 -5.39 9.86
N SER A 3 17.53 -5.50 9.32
CA SER A 3 16.24 -5.30 10.00
C SER A 3 15.98 -6.33 11.10
N PRO A 4 15.18 -6.02 12.14
CA PRO A 4 14.88 -6.95 13.21
C PRO A 4 13.90 -8.07 12.76
N PRO A 5 13.99 -9.28 13.33
CA PRO A 5 13.10 -10.39 13.03
C PRO A 5 11.69 -10.15 13.59
N GLY A 6 10.68 -10.56 12.81
CA GLY A 6 9.28 -10.45 13.17
C GLY A 6 8.92 -11.27 14.42
N CYS A 7 8.31 -10.61 15.40
CA CYS A 7 7.71 -11.25 16.56
C CYS A 7 6.55 -12.17 16.11
N THR A 8 6.81 -13.47 16.05
CA THR A 8 5.78 -14.49 16.10
C THR A 8 5.25 -14.55 17.55
N TYR A 9 4.08 -13.97 17.78
CA TYR A 9 3.37 -14.08 19.05
C TYR A 9 2.90 -15.53 19.21
N ALA A 10 3.67 -16.32 19.94
CA ALA A 10 3.28 -17.65 20.38
C ALA A 10 2.02 -17.54 21.26
N SER A 11 0.92 -18.09 20.79
CA SER A 11 -0.35 -18.18 21.51
C SER A 11 -0.19 -19.12 22.70
N SER A 12 0.11 -18.55 23.87
CA SER A 12 -0.02 -19.22 25.16
C SER A 12 -1.51 -19.31 25.52
N ALA A 13 -2.21 -20.27 24.93
CA ALA A 13 -3.55 -20.65 25.38
C ALA A 13 -3.42 -21.40 26.72
N SER A 14 -3.38 -20.65 27.81
CA SER A 14 -3.58 -21.18 29.15
C SER A 14 -4.99 -21.77 29.20
N LEU A 15 -5.10 -23.08 29.50
CA LEU A 15 -6.36 -23.75 29.78
C LEU A 15 -7.13 -22.94 30.82
N ALA A 16 -8.17 -22.24 30.37
CA ALA A 16 -8.99 -21.39 31.22
C ALA A 16 -9.79 -22.30 32.17
N THR A 17 -9.36 -22.34 33.43
CA THR A 17 -10.19 -22.86 34.53
C THR A 17 -11.51 -22.10 34.52
N VAL A 18 -12.58 -22.77 34.11
CA VAL A 18 -13.94 -22.22 34.17
C VAL A 18 -14.22 -21.90 35.64
N PRO A 19 -14.47 -20.62 36.01
CA PRO A 19 -14.75 -20.28 37.40
C PRO A 19 -16.01 -21.03 37.88
N SER A 20 -15.96 -21.58 39.11
CA SER A 20 -17.04 -22.39 39.69
C SER A 20 -18.42 -21.71 39.73
N ALA A 21 -18.47 -20.39 39.57
CA ALA A 21 -19.70 -19.61 39.42
C ALA A 21 -20.59 -20.05 38.22
N TRP A 22 -20.01 -20.69 37.20
CA TRP A 22 -20.74 -21.19 36.03
C TRP A 22 -21.38 -22.57 36.22
N LEU A 23 -21.21 -23.20 37.38
CA LEU A 23 -21.92 -24.44 37.76
C LEU A 23 -23.34 -24.16 38.30
N HIS A 24 -23.75 -22.90 38.43
CA HIS A 24 -25.07 -22.53 38.93
C HIS A 24 -26.18 -22.76 37.86
N PRO A 25 -27.35 -23.34 38.21
CA PRO A 25 -28.44 -23.63 37.26
C PRO A 25 -28.92 -22.45 36.39
N ARG A 26 -28.67 -21.22 36.85
CA ARG A 26 -29.00 -19.96 36.16
C ARG A 26 -28.20 -19.74 34.86
N PHE A 27 -27.05 -20.40 34.69
CA PHE A 27 -26.14 -20.18 33.57
C PHE A 27 -25.96 -21.42 32.67
N GLN A 28 -26.79 -22.46 32.84
CA GLN A 28 -26.76 -23.64 31.97
C GLN A 28 -27.19 -23.26 30.54
N GLY A 29 -26.32 -23.54 29.55
CA GLY A 29 -26.59 -23.31 28.13
C GLY A 29 -26.00 -22.02 27.53
N GLN A 30 -25.22 -21.24 28.28
CA GLN A 30 -24.48 -20.10 27.71
C GLN A 30 -22.98 -20.39 27.67
N GLU A 31 -22.37 -20.18 26.49
CA GLU A 31 -20.92 -20.34 26.33
C GLU A 31 -20.17 -19.30 27.18
N PRO A 32 -19.14 -19.70 27.95
CA PRO A 32 -18.39 -18.77 28.75
C PRO A 32 -17.65 -17.80 27.83
N PRO A 33 -17.75 -16.49 28.09
CA PRO A 33 -17.24 -15.51 27.15
C PRO A 33 -15.72 -15.47 27.13
N THR A 34 -15.15 -15.18 25.95
CA THR A 34 -13.71 -15.23 25.62
C THR A 34 -12.82 -14.35 26.52
N PHE A 35 -13.40 -13.38 27.26
CA PHE A 35 -12.69 -12.53 28.22
C PHE A 35 -13.58 -12.16 29.44
N PRO A 36 -13.41 -12.80 30.61
CA PRO A 36 -14.32 -12.65 31.76
C PRO A 36 -14.33 -11.23 32.37
N GLY A 37 -13.23 -10.46 32.24
CA GLY A 37 -13.10 -9.13 32.83
C GLY A 37 -14.01 -8.05 32.22
N ARG A 38 -14.50 -8.21 30.98
CA ARG A 38 -15.41 -7.22 30.37
C ARG A 38 -16.85 -7.33 30.89
N PHE A 39 -17.22 -8.48 31.46
CA PHE A 39 -18.57 -8.72 31.98
C PHE A 39 -18.79 -8.02 33.32
N SER A 40 -17.78 -7.97 34.19
CA SER A 40 -17.87 -7.27 35.47
C SER A 40 -18.08 -5.76 35.27
N HIS A 41 -17.30 -5.13 34.40
CA HIS A 41 -17.46 -3.70 34.11
C HIS A 41 -18.82 -3.39 33.47
N ARG A 42 -19.28 -4.22 32.51
CA ARG A 42 -20.60 -4.04 31.87
C ARG A 42 -21.74 -4.18 32.88
N LEU A 43 -21.67 -5.16 33.78
CA LEU A 43 -22.68 -5.35 34.83
C LEU A 43 -22.70 -4.20 35.84
N LEU A 44 -21.53 -3.71 36.26
CA LEU A 44 -21.43 -2.54 37.15
C LEU A 44 -21.99 -1.27 36.50
N VAL A 45 -21.72 -1.07 35.21
CA VAL A 45 -22.32 0.05 34.47
C VAL A 45 -23.83 -0.12 34.36
N ARG A 46 -24.34 -1.33 34.10
CA ARG A 46 -25.78 -1.59 34.06
C ARG A 46 -26.44 -1.28 35.40
N LEU A 47 -25.80 -1.65 36.51
CA LEU A 47 -26.29 -1.33 37.85
C LEU A 47 -26.33 0.18 38.08
N LYS A 48 -25.28 0.92 37.70
CA LYS A 48 -25.25 2.39 37.81
C LYS A 48 -26.36 3.05 36.99
N VAL A 49 -26.62 2.57 35.78
CA VAL A 49 -27.70 3.08 34.93
C VAL A 49 -29.08 2.75 35.54
N ALA A 50 -29.27 1.53 36.05
CA ALA A 50 -30.51 1.15 36.72
C ALA A 50 -30.77 2.01 37.98
N ALA A 51 -29.73 2.27 38.78
CA ALA A 51 -29.81 3.17 39.94
C ALA A 51 -30.16 4.61 39.53
N ALA A 52 -29.58 5.11 38.43
CA ALA A 52 -29.90 6.44 37.91
C ALA A 52 -31.36 6.54 37.42
N LEU A 53 -31.88 5.49 36.77
CA LEU A 53 -33.29 5.43 36.35
C LEU A 53 -34.25 5.38 37.54
N MET A 54 -33.92 4.60 38.57
CA MET A 54 -34.69 4.54 39.82
C MET A 54 -34.75 5.94 40.49
N ALA A 55 -33.60 6.62 40.60
CA ALA A 55 -33.52 7.97 41.16
C ALA A 55 -34.30 9.00 40.32
N LEU A 56 -34.31 8.86 38.99
CA LEU A 56 -35.08 9.72 38.09
C LEU A 56 -36.60 9.59 38.34
N GLU A 57 -37.06 8.42 38.76
CA GLU A 57 -38.44 8.17 39.19
C GLU A 57 -38.70 8.56 40.66
N CYS A 58 -37.74 9.22 41.30
CA CYS A 58 -37.77 9.60 42.71
C CYS A 58 -37.95 8.39 43.67
N ARG A 59 -37.52 7.19 43.24
CA ARG A 59 -37.45 6.00 44.10
C ARG A 59 -36.02 5.81 44.61
N TYR A 60 -35.86 5.38 45.86
CA TYR A 60 -34.57 5.26 46.55
C TYR A 60 -34.47 4.05 47.48
N ASP A 61 -35.47 3.17 47.44
CA ASP A 61 -35.63 2.01 48.29
C ASP A 61 -34.84 0.80 47.77
N ALA A 62 -35.12 0.39 46.53
CA ALA A 62 -34.48 -0.75 45.89
C ALA A 62 -34.56 -0.66 44.37
N ILE A 63 -33.53 -1.15 43.70
CA ILE A 63 -33.52 -1.30 42.24
C ILE A 63 -34.48 -2.42 41.87
N SER A 64 -35.50 -2.12 41.07
CA SER A 64 -36.47 -3.09 40.60
C SER A 64 -35.97 -3.84 39.37
N ASP A 65 -36.59 -4.99 39.06
CA ASP A 65 -36.35 -5.70 37.80
C ASP A 65 -36.68 -4.82 36.57
N ALA A 66 -37.66 -3.93 36.68
CA ALA A 66 -38.01 -3.00 35.60
C ALA A 66 -36.88 -2.00 35.33
N ASP A 67 -36.21 -1.48 36.37
CA ASP A 67 -35.03 -0.61 36.24
C ASP A 67 -33.87 -1.35 35.57
N TRP A 68 -33.68 -2.61 35.97
CA TRP A 68 -32.66 -3.47 35.39
C TRP A 68 -32.89 -3.75 33.90
N GLN A 69 -34.14 -4.02 33.50
CA GLN A 69 -34.49 -4.24 32.09
C GLN A 69 -34.33 -2.96 31.26
N ARG A 70 -34.82 -1.82 31.75
CA ARG A 70 -34.68 -0.52 31.06
C ARG A 70 -33.22 -0.11 30.90
N ALA A 71 -32.39 -0.32 31.92
CA ALA A 71 -30.94 -0.10 31.81
C ALA A 71 -30.31 -0.98 30.72
N GLY A 72 -30.76 -2.22 30.58
CA GLY A 72 -30.33 -3.12 29.51
C GLY A 72 -30.65 -2.56 28.11
N VAL A 73 -31.88 -2.10 27.91
CA VAL A 73 -32.32 -1.49 26.64
C VAL A 73 -31.51 -0.23 26.31
N LEU A 74 -31.31 0.67 27.27
CA LEU A 74 -30.52 1.88 27.08
C LEU A 74 -29.06 1.58 26.74
N MET A 75 -28.45 0.62 27.42
CA MET A 75 -27.08 0.21 27.10
C MET A 75 -26.97 -0.41 25.72
N ALA A 76 -27.95 -1.22 25.29
CA ALA A 76 -28.00 -1.77 23.94
C ALA A 76 -28.11 -0.67 22.88
N LEU A 77 -28.98 0.32 23.11
CA LEU A 77 -29.11 1.49 22.22
C LEU A 77 -27.80 2.29 22.17
N SER A 78 -27.16 2.54 23.32
CA SER A 78 -25.87 3.23 23.38
C SER A 78 -24.78 2.49 22.61
N ASP A 79 -24.72 1.17 22.73
CA ASP A 79 -23.78 0.32 21.98
C ASP A 79 -24.06 0.38 20.47
N ALA A 80 -25.33 0.32 20.06
CA ALA A 80 -25.74 0.43 18.66
C ALA A 80 -25.35 1.80 18.05
N THR A 81 -25.63 2.90 18.76
CA THR A 81 -25.24 4.25 18.33
C THR A 81 -23.71 4.38 18.21
N ARG A 82 -22.97 3.85 19.18
CA ARG A 82 -21.49 3.86 19.13
C ARG A 82 -20.98 3.05 17.94
N GLN A 83 -21.61 1.93 17.61
CA GLN A 83 -21.24 1.13 16.46
C GLN A 83 -21.56 1.86 15.15
N SER A 84 -22.70 2.53 15.05
CA SER A 84 -23.07 3.34 13.88
C SER A 84 -22.05 4.44 13.61
N ALA A 85 -21.68 5.21 14.64
CA ALA A 85 -20.68 6.27 14.52
C ALA A 85 -19.31 5.73 14.09
N ARG A 86 -18.89 4.57 14.63
CA ARG A 86 -17.65 3.91 14.21
C ARG A 86 -17.71 3.48 12.75
N ASN A 87 -18.81 2.88 12.32
CA ASN A 87 -18.99 2.45 10.94
C ASN A 87 -18.90 3.66 9.97
N GLU A 88 -19.54 4.78 10.29
CA GLU A 88 -19.41 6.00 9.49
C GLU A 88 -17.99 6.53 9.40
N LEU A 89 -17.25 6.52 10.52
CA LEU A 89 -15.84 6.91 10.53
C LEU A 89 -15.00 5.97 9.67
N THR A 90 -15.26 4.66 9.72
CA THR A 90 -14.58 3.68 8.86
C THR A 90 -14.87 3.92 7.38
N VAL A 91 -16.12 4.20 7.01
CA VAL A 91 -16.50 4.53 5.62
C VAL A 91 -15.81 5.82 5.16
N LYS A 92 -15.82 6.87 5.98
CA LYS A 92 -15.14 8.14 5.68
C LYS A 92 -13.62 7.95 5.54
N ALA A 93 -13.00 7.18 6.43
CA ALA A 93 -11.58 6.87 6.37
C ALA A 93 -11.23 6.07 5.11
N ALA A 94 -12.05 5.09 4.74
CA ALA A 94 -11.87 4.32 3.51
C ALA A 94 -11.92 5.22 2.27
N ALA A 95 -12.90 6.14 2.18
CA ALA A 95 -13.01 7.08 1.06
C ALA A 95 -11.77 7.99 0.92
N ILE A 96 -11.25 8.51 2.04
CA ILE A 96 -10.03 9.34 2.06
C ILE A 96 -8.80 8.52 1.62
N ASN A 97 -8.71 7.26 2.05
CA ASN A 97 -7.60 6.40 1.68
C ASN A 97 -7.62 6.02 0.19
N VAL A 98 -8.81 5.86 -0.41
CA VAL A 98 -8.92 5.59 -1.86
C VAL A 98 -8.43 6.79 -2.69
N SER A 99 -8.84 8.02 -2.35
CA SER A 99 -8.39 9.21 -3.09
C SER A 99 -6.89 9.45 -2.93
N ARG A 100 -6.36 9.25 -1.72
CA ARG A 100 -4.91 9.30 -1.46
C ARG A 100 -4.15 8.21 -2.20
N GLY A 101 -4.67 6.98 -2.21
CA GLY A 101 -4.06 5.85 -2.90
C GLY A 101 -3.97 6.08 -4.42
N ARG A 102 -5.03 6.63 -5.03
CA ARG A 102 -4.99 7.01 -6.45
C ARG A 102 -3.95 8.09 -6.72
N ALA A 103 -3.95 9.18 -5.93
CA ALA A 103 -3.00 10.27 -6.13
C ALA A 103 -1.54 9.82 -5.93
N GLU A 104 -1.28 8.91 -4.99
CA GLU A 104 0.05 8.37 -4.77
C GLU A 104 0.48 7.42 -5.90
N GLY A 105 -0.44 6.60 -6.41
CA GLY A 105 -0.20 5.76 -7.59
C GLY A 105 0.16 6.58 -8.82
N GLU A 106 -0.64 7.62 -9.12
CA GLU A 106 -0.36 8.54 -10.23
C GLU A 106 1.01 9.21 -10.10
N ARG A 107 1.40 9.64 -8.89
CA ARG A 107 2.73 10.21 -8.65
C ARG A 107 3.86 9.20 -8.81
N ALA A 108 3.67 7.98 -8.33
CA ALA A 108 4.67 6.92 -8.46
C ALA A 108 4.88 6.55 -9.93
N ASP A 109 3.80 6.43 -10.70
CA ASP A 109 3.84 6.13 -12.13
C ASP A 109 4.57 7.25 -12.91
N VAL A 110 4.21 8.51 -12.66
CA VAL A 110 4.88 9.67 -13.28
C VAL A 110 6.36 9.73 -12.87
N ALA A 111 6.68 9.47 -11.60
CA ALA A 111 8.06 9.47 -11.14
C ALA A 111 8.90 8.36 -11.79
N GLU A 112 8.30 7.18 -12.01
CA GLU A 112 8.98 6.07 -12.67
C GLU A 112 9.20 6.35 -14.17
N GLN A 113 8.19 6.92 -14.84
CA GLN A 113 8.32 7.40 -16.23
C GLN A 113 9.45 8.44 -16.35
N ILE A 114 9.50 9.43 -15.45
CA ILE A 114 10.56 10.44 -15.48
C ILE A 114 11.96 9.80 -15.28
N LYS A 115 12.07 8.74 -14.46
CA LYS A 115 13.35 8.03 -14.29
C LYS A 115 13.72 7.26 -15.55
N SER A 116 12.79 6.51 -16.16
CA SER A 116 13.06 5.79 -17.41
C SER A 116 13.47 6.75 -18.52
N ASP A 117 12.75 7.87 -18.66
CA ASP A 117 13.01 8.86 -19.70
C ASP A 117 14.37 9.54 -19.52
N ARG A 118 14.77 9.83 -18.27
CA ARG A 118 16.11 10.37 -17.98
C ARG A 118 17.22 9.37 -18.31
N VAL A 119 16.99 8.08 -18.03
CA VAL A 119 17.98 7.04 -18.38
C VAL A 119 18.11 6.93 -19.89
N LEU A 120 16.99 6.85 -20.61
CA LEU A 120 16.97 6.80 -22.08
C LEU A 120 17.65 8.03 -22.69
N SER A 121 17.29 9.24 -22.24
CA SER A 121 17.90 10.49 -22.73
C SER A 121 19.40 10.52 -22.52
N ARG A 122 19.88 10.11 -21.34
CA ARG A 122 21.33 10.02 -21.04
C ARG A 122 22.05 9.04 -21.98
N VAL A 123 21.44 7.89 -22.25
CA VAL A 123 22.04 6.89 -23.15
C VAL A 123 22.06 7.41 -24.58
N ALA A 124 20.98 8.05 -25.04
CA ALA A 124 20.91 8.69 -26.35
C ALA A 124 21.97 9.79 -26.53
N GLU A 125 22.16 10.66 -25.53
CA GLU A 125 23.22 11.67 -25.54
C GLU A 125 24.62 11.06 -25.60
N ASN A 126 24.87 9.99 -24.85
CA ASN A 126 26.14 9.27 -24.89
C ASN A 126 26.41 8.63 -26.25
N ILE A 127 25.38 8.06 -26.89
CA ILE A 127 25.45 7.52 -28.26
C ILE A 127 25.83 8.63 -29.24
N ALA A 128 25.11 9.76 -29.20
CA ALA A 128 25.38 10.90 -30.08
C ALA A 128 26.81 11.43 -29.88
N LYS A 129 27.24 11.63 -28.63
CA LYS A 129 28.59 12.10 -28.31
C LYS A 129 29.67 11.15 -28.86
N LYS A 130 29.47 9.84 -28.73
CA LYS A 130 30.44 8.85 -29.24
C LYS A 130 30.50 8.78 -30.76
N LEU A 131 29.41 9.11 -31.45
CA LEU A 131 29.41 9.26 -32.90
C LEU A 131 30.08 10.55 -33.34
N THR A 132 29.89 11.66 -32.60
CA THR A 132 30.61 12.92 -32.85
C THR A 132 32.12 12.78 -32.65
N ASP A 133 32.55 12.10 -31.58
CA ASP A 133 33.97 11.82 -31.29
C ASP A 133 34.64 10.97 -32.39
N ALA A 134 33.87 10.27 -33.22
CA ALA A 134 34.33 9.34 -34.25
C ALA A 134 34.00 9.81 -35.68
N GLU A 135 34.01 11.12 -35.91
CA GLU A 135 33.81 11.73 -37.24
C GLU A 135 32.42 11.47 -37.85
N GLY A 136 31.43 11.11 -37.03
CA GLY A 136 30.01 11.09 -37.40
C GLY A 136 29.48 9.74 -37.90
N SER A 137 30.29 8.68 -37.97
CA SER A 137 29.83 7.34 -38.39
C SER A 137 30.60 6.21 -37.71
N MET A 138 29.88 5.20 -37.19
CA MET A 138 30.50 4.02 -36.56
C MET A 138 29.64 2.77 -36.72
N ALA A 139 30.28 1.60 -36.80
CA ALA A 139 29.58 0.32 -36.74
C ALA A 139 28.85 0.15 -35.38
N ARG A 140 27.63 -0.38 -35.42
CA ARG A 140 26.78 -0.57 -34.22
C ARG A 140 27.46 -1.42 -33.14
N SER A 141 28.19 -2.47 -33.53
CA SER A 141 28.96 -3.35 -32.63
C SER A 141 30.05 -2.59 -31.87
N ASP A 142 30.75 -1.70 -32.56
CA ASP A 142 31.85 -0.91 -32.01
C ASP A 142 31.30 0.20 -31.11
N LEU A 143 30.14 0.75 -31.45
CA LEU A 143 29.45 1.74 -30.63
C LEU A 143 28.94 1.12 -29.32
N ARG A 144 28.31 -0.06 -29.39
CA ARG A 144 27.80 -0.79 -28.22
C ARG A 144 28.92 -1.23 -27.27
N SER A 145 30.09 -1.61 -27.81
CA SER A 145 31.24 -2.01 -26.99
C SER A 145 31.86 -0.83 -26.22
N LYS A 146 31.87 0.37 -26.81
CA LYS A 146 32.41 1.61 -26.20
C LYS A 146 31.48 2.24 -25.15
N ILE A 147 30.22 1.81 -25.06
CA ILE A 147 29.27 2.27 -24.05
C ILE A 147 29.42 1.47 -22.75
N ALA A 148 29.20 2.15 -21.62
CA ALA A 148 29.25 1.56 -20.29
C ALA A 148 28.26 0.39 -20.14
N HIS A 149 28.69 -0.68 -19.48
CA HIS A 149 27.91 -1.92 -19.37
C HIS A 149 26.46 -1.72 -18.88
N ARG A 150 26.26 -0.85 -17.88
CA ARG A 150 24.93 -0.53 -17.31
C ARG A 150 23.94 0.08 -18.31
N ASP A 151 24.45 0.79 -19.31
CA ASP A 151 23.66 1.54 -20.28
C ASP A 151 23.36 0.69 -21.53
N ARG A 152 24.03 -0.46 -21.69
CA ARG A 152 23.83 -1.39 -22.81
C ARG A 152 22.45 -2.02 -22.84
N ALA A 153 21.78 -2.13 -21.69
CA ALA A 153 20.42 -2.65 -21.60
C ALA A 153 19.40 -1.72 -22.27
N HIS A 154 19.66 -0.41 -22.27
CA HIS A 154 18.79 0.62 -22.87
C HIS A 154 19.31 1.10 -24.24
N PHE A 155 20.33 0.44 -24.79
CA PHE A 155 20.95 0.85 -26.05
C PHE A 155 20.00 0.70 -27.22
N ASP A 156 19.28 -0.42 -27.30
CA ASP A 156 18.37 -0.70 -28.41
C ASP A 156 17.15 0.25 -28.38
N ASP A 157 16.63 0.56 -27.19
CA ASP A 157 15.56 1.55 -27.01
C ASP A 157 16.02 2.97 -27.35
N ALA A 158 17.22 3.36 -26.94
CA ALA A 158 17.80 4.66 -27.26
C ALA A 158 18.14 4.80 -28.76
N GLU A 159 18.59 3.73 -29.40
CA GLU A 159 18.81 3.67 -30.86
C GLU A 159 17.50 3.87 -31.61
N ALA A 160 16.44 3.15 -31.22
CA ALA A 160 15.10 3.31 -31.80
C ALA A 160 14.58 4.75 -31.65
N LEU A 161 14.72 5.34 -30.46
CA LEU A 161 14.33 6.72 -30.19
C LEU A 161 15.12 7.74 -31.03
N LEU A 162 16.42 7.52 -31.23
CA LEU A 162 17.25 8.39 -32.07
C LEU A 162 16.94 8.28 -33.57
N ILE A 163 16.50 7.11 -34.03
CA ILE A 163 16.01 6.92 -35.40
C ILE A 163 14.65 7.59 -35.58
N GLU A 164 13.72 7.38 -34.63
CA GLU A 164 12.38 7.97 -34.65
C GLU A 164 12.44 9.51 -34.60
N THR A 165 13.31 10.06 -33.77
CA THR A 165 13.55 11.52 -33.69
C THR A 165 14.36 12.06 -34.88
N GLY A 166 14.79 11.21 -35.81
CA GLY A 166 15.51 11.63 -37.02
C GLY A 166 16.94 12.12 -36.77
N ARG A 167 17.55 11.77 -35.63
CA ARG A 167 18.94 12.11 -35.32
C ARG A 167 19.96 11.11 -35.86
N LEU A 168 19.55 9.86 -36.09
CA LEU A 168 20.39 8.79 -36.64
C LEU A 168 19.79 8.19 -37.90
N VAL A 169 20.66 7.81 -38.84
CA VAL A 169 20.33 6.94 -39.97
C VAL A 169 21.08 5.63 -39.82
N LYS A 170 20.37 4.55 -40.12
CA LYS A 170 20.90 3.21 -40.20
C LYS A 170 21.23 2.91 -41.66
N SER A 171 22.51 2.81 -41.99
CA SER A 171 22.98 2.37 -43.31
C SER A 171 23.54 0.95 -43.22
N ALA A 172 23.41 0.18 -44.31
CA ALA A 172 24.10 -1.09 -44.44
C ALA A 172 25.61 -0.83 -44.58
N ALA A 173 26.44 -1.59 -43.85
CA ALA A 173 27.89 -1.46 -44.00
C ALA A 173 28.34 -2.03 -45.36
N ASP A 174 29.08 -1.25 -46.15
CA ASP A 174 29.65 -1.69 -47.44
C ASP A 174 30.88 -2.61 -47.29
N SER A 175 31.27 -2.96 -46.06
CA SER A 175 32.44 -3.80 -45.79
C SER A 175 32.01 -5.26 -45.56
N ALA A 176 32.19 -6.08 -46.59
CA ALA A 176 31.91 -7.51 -46.58
C ALA A 176 32.71 -8.26 -45.49
N SER A 177 32.04 -8.72 -44.44
CA SER A 177 32.26 -10.01 -43.75
C SER A 177 31.42 -10.07 -42.47
N GLY A 178 30.27 -10.78 -42.53
CA GLY A 178 29.38 -11.04 -41.40
C GLY A 178 28.01 -10.40 -41.61
N SER A 179 26.98 -11.23 -41.81
CA SER A 179 25.60 -10.81 -42.02
C SER A 179 25.12 -9.87 -40.91
N ASP A 180 24.57 -8.72 -41.31
CA ASP A 180 23.89 -7.71 -40.48
C ASP A 180 24.78 -6.68 -39.75
N GLY A 181 25.94 -6.36 -40.32
CA GLY A 181 26.68 -5.16 -39.94
C GLY A 181 25.93 -3.88 -40.34
N HIS A 182 25.41 -3.13 -39.37
CA HIS A 182 24.82 -1.82 -39.59
C HIS A 182 25.75 -0.70 -39.12
N VAL A 183 25.91 0.33 -39.95
CA VAL A 183 26.59 1.57 -39.58
C VAL A 183 25.54 2.57 -39.12
N LEU A 184 25.80 3.18 -37.97
CA LEU A 184 25.02 4.30 -37.46
C LEU A 184 25.76 5.58 -37.82
N SER A 185 25.07 6.46 -38.56
CA SER A 185 25.57 7.78 -38.92
C SER A 185 24.68 8.86 -38.31
N LEU A 186 25.31 9.90 -37.76
CA LEU A 186 24.59 11.11 -37.36
C LEU A 186 24.09 11.81 -38.63
N ILE A 187 22.81 12.15 -38.66
CA ILE A 187 22.35 13.13 -39.64
C ILE A 187 22.96 14.45 -39.18
N GLY A 188 23.94 14.97 -39.93
CA GLY A 188 24.51 16.28 -39.67
C GLY A 188 23.37 17.30 -39.62
N GLU A 189 23.41 18.20 -38.64
CA GLU A 189 22.60 19.42 -38.64
C GLU A 189 22.96 20.25 -39.88
N GLY A 190 22.42 19.85 -41.03
CA GLY A 190 22.42 20.59 -42.27
C GLY A 190 21.18 21.47 -42.31
N SER A 191 21.34 22.71 -41.85
CA SER A 191 20.64 23.91 -42.32
C SER A 191 19.12 23.82 -42.51
N LYS A 192 18.38 24.40 -41.55
CA LYS A 192 17.49 25.53 -41.86
C LYS A 192 17.26 26.41 -40.64
#